data_AF-A0A849CPI8-F1
#
_entry.id   AF-A0A849CPI8-F1
#
_cell.length_a   1.000
_cell.length_b   1.000
_cell.length_c   1.000
_cell.angle_alpha   90.00
_cell.angle_beta   90.00
_cell.angle_gamma   90.00
#
_symmetry.space_group_name_H-M   'P 1'
#
loop_
_entity.id
_entity.type
_entity.pdbx_description
1 polymer ?
#
loop_
_entity_poly.entity_id
_entity_poly.type
_entity_poly.pdbx_seq_one_letter_code
_entity_poly.pdbx_strand_id
1 'polypeptide(L)' 'MLTERITLPNGTIIEFFASTPEQMKLMLPSYRYAEEKITQQRQAKTKKNAQRRQKQARRKNRGK' A
#
# COMPACT_ATOMS: atom_id res chain seq x y z
N MET A 1 6.22 2.66 -14.51
CA MET A 1 5.16 2.20 -15.43
C MET A 1 4.31 1.19 -14.68
N LEU A 2 3.00 1.39 -14.65
CA LEU A 2 2.03 0.50 -14.00
C LEU A 2 1.33 -0.33 -15.09
N THR A 3 1.08 -1.60 -14.78
CA THR A 3 0.48 -2.56 -15.68
C THR A 3 -0.59 -3.35 -14.94
N GLU A 4 -1.80 -3.42 -15.50
CA GLU A 4 -2.89 -4.24 -14.97
C GLU A 4 -3.51 -5.08 -16.07
N ARG A 5 -3.91 -6.30 -15.73
CA ARG A 5 -4.44 -7.26 -16.70
C ARG A 5 -5.80 -7.78 -16.27
N ILE A 6 -6.75 -7.74 -17.20
CA ILE A 6 -8.11 -8.27 -17.00
C ILE A 6 -8.38 -9.35 -18.01
N THR A 7 -8.98 -10.44 -17.55
CA THR A 7 -9.44 -11.52 -18.41
C THR A 7 -10.96 -11.44 -18.50
N LEU A 8 -11.48 -11.29 -19.71
CA LEU A 8 -12.91 -11.30 -19.97
C LEU A 8 -13.46 -12.74 -20.00
N PRO A 9 -14.78 -12.94 -19.82
CA PRO A 9 -15.40 -14.27 -19.79
C PRO A 9 -15.20 -15.08 -21.09
N ASN A 10 -14.96 -14.41 -22.22
CA ASN A 10 -14.67 -15.01 -23.51
C ASN A 10 -13.18 -15.38 -23.69
N GLY A 11 -12.36 -15.22 -22.66
CA GLY A 11 -10.92 -15.49 -22.70
C GLY A 11 -10.07 -14.35 -23.25
N THR A 12 -10.67 -13.25 -23.70
CA THR A 12 -9.91 -12.08 -24.16
C THR A 12 -9.17 -11.42 -23.01
N ILE A 13 -7.90 -11.08 -23.25
CA ILE A 13 -7.03 -10.43 -22.29
C ILE A 13 -6.92 -8.95 -22.65
N ILE A 14 -7.15 -8.07 -21.67
CA ILE A 14 -6.95 -6.62 -21.81
C ILE A 14 -5.84 -6.20 -20.85
N GLU A 15 -4.83 -5.53 -21.39
CA GLU A 15 -3.71 -4.97 -20.63
C GLU A 15 -3.81 -3.44 -20.61
N PHE A 16 -3.75 -2.86 -19.41
CA PHE A 16 -3.78 -1.42 -19.19
C PHE A 16 -2.38 -0.94 -18.82
N PHE A 17 -1.95 0.13 -19.46
CA PHE A 17 -0.63 0.75 -19.24
C PHE A 17 -0.82 2.20 -18.81
N ALA A 18 -0.20 2.57 -17.68
CA ALA A 18 -0.25 3.95 -17.21
C ALA A 18 1.06 4.39 -16.56
N SER A 19 1.34 5.68 -16.63
CA SER A 19 2.51 6.28 -15.99
C SER A 19 2.24 6.57 -14.50
N THR A 20 1.00 6.94 -14.16
CA THR A 20 0.60 7.24 -12.77
C THR A 20 -0.58 6.38 -12.30
N PRO A 21 -0.72 6.18 -10.98
CA PRO A 21 -1.89 5.49 -10.42
C PRO A 21 -3.22 6.19 -10.69
N GLU A 22 -3.25 7.53 -10.80
CA GLU A 22 -4.50 8.24 -11.11
C GLU A 22 -4.97 7.95 -12.54
N GLN A 23 -4.04 7.94 -13.51
CA GLN A 23 -4.34 7.57 -14.89
C GLN A 23 -4.86 6.13 -14.98
N MET A 24 -4.24 5.21 -14.24
CA MET A 24 -4.71 3.83 -14.18
C MET A 24 -6.12 3.73 -13.55
N LYS A 25 -6.39 4.51 -12.49
CA LYS A 25 -7.72 4.54 -11.84
C LYS A 25 -8.81 5.12 -12.75
N LEU A 26 -8.46 6.02 -13.66
CA LEU A 26 -9.39 6.56 -14.65
C LEU A 26 -9.80 5.48 -15.68
N MET A 27 -8.83 4.70 -16.17
CA MET A 27 -9.10 3.61 -17.12
C MET A 27 -9.74 2.39 -16.45
N LEU A 28 -9.33 2.12 -15.22
CA LEU A 28 -9.79 0.98 -14.43
C LEU A 28 -10.25 1.47 -13.05
N PRO A 29 -11.54 1.79 -12.88
CA PRO A 29 -12.07 2.29 -11.61
C PRO A 29 -11.87 1.33 -10.42
N SER A 30 -11.77 0.04 -10.69
CA SER A 30 -11.47 -1.00 -9.68
C SER A 30 -10.00 -1.07 -9.25
N TYR A 31 -9.13 -0.20 -9.78
CA TYR A 31 -7.71 -0.18 -9.47
C TYR A 31 -7.45 0.33 -8.03
N ARG A 32 -6.97 -0.55 -7.13
CA ARG A 32 -6.82 -0.30 -5.69
C ARG A 32 -5.43 0.13 -5.22
N TYR A 33 -4.48 0.29 -6.13
CA TYR A 33 -3.06 0.45 -5.83
C TYR A 33 -2.70 1.59 -4.86
N ALA A 34 -3.38 2.73 -4.96
CA ALA A 34 -3.13 3.88 -4.10
C ALA A 34 -3.55 3.63 -2.65
N GLU A 35 -4.71 2.99 -2.43
CA GLU A 35 -5.24 2.70 -1.10
C GLU A 35 -4.39 1.66 -0.37
N GLU A 36 -3.92 0.63 -1.09
CA GLU A 36 -3.04 -0.40 -0.54
C GLU A 36 -1.67 0.16 -0.14
N LYS A 37 -1.06 1.03 -0.95
CA LYS A 37 0.22 1.66 -0.58
C LYS A 37 0.09 2.61 0.61
N ILE A 38 -0.97 3.42 0.64
CA ILE A 38 -1.21 4.35 1.75
C ILE A 38 -1.44 3.58 3.06
N THR A 39 -2.24 2.51 3.02
CA THR A 39 -2.50 1.68 4.21
C THR A 39 -1.23 0.97 4.68
N GLN A 40 -0.44 0.36 3.79
CA GLN A 40 0.84 -0.27 4.14
C GLN A 40 1.82 0.72 4.78
N GLN A 41 1.97 1.93 4.22
CA GLN A 41 2.84 2.95 4.81
C GLN A 41 2.38 3.41 6.19
N ARG A 42 1.06 3.57 6.38
CA ARG A 42 0.49 3.92 7.68
C ARG A 42 0.74 2.82 8.71
N GLN A 43 0.53 1.55 8.36
CA GLN A 43 0.81 0.40 9.22
C GLN A 43 2.29 0.27 9.58
N ALA A 44 3.21 0.55 8.64
CA ALA A 44 4.64 0.53 8.92
C ALA A 44 5.03 1.62 9.94
N LYS A 45 4.47 2.83 9.80
CA LYS A 45 4.71 3.96 10.73
C LYS A 45 4.19 3.65 12.14
N THR A 46 3.00 3.08 12.28
CA THR A 46 2.42 2.73 13.58
C THR A 46 3.28 1.68 14.30
N LYS A 47 3.70 0.61 13.59
CA LYS A 47 4.58 -0.43 14.15
C LYS A 47 5.91 0.15 14.68
N LYS A 48 6.56 1.03 13.91
CA LYS A 48 7.82 1.69 14.31
C LYS A 48 7.64 2.56 15.57
N ASN A 49 6.54 3.31 15.64
CA ASN A 49 6.25 4.15 16.80
C ASN A 49 5.96 3.33 18.07
N ALA A 50 5.23 2.21 17.93
CA ALA A 50 4.97 1.30 19.03
C ALA A 50 6.28 0.72 19.61
N GLN A 51 7.19 0.26 18.75
CA GLN A 51 8.50 -0.25 19.17
C GLN A 51 9.35 0.81 19.90
N ARG A 52 9.35 2.05 19.41
CA ARG A 52 10.06 3.17 20.07
C ARG A 52 9.52 3.42 21.48
N ARG A 53 8.20 3.48 21.64
CA ARG A 53 7.54 3.66 22.95
C ARG A 53 7.91 2.53 23.91
N GLN A 54 7.86 1.28 23.46
CA GLN A 54 8.23 0.12 24.28
C GLN A 54 9.70 0.19 24.72
N LYS A 55 10.62 0.56 23.82
CA LYS A 55 12.05 0.70 24.14
C LYS A 55 12.29 1.84 25.15
N GLN A 56 11.60 2.96 25.01
CA GLN A 56 11.67 4.07 25.97
C GLN A 56 11.15 3.65 27.34
N ALA A 57 10.02 2.94 27.41
CA ALA A 57 9.48 2.43 28.69
C ALA A 57 10.46 1.47 29.39
N ARG A 58 11.07 0.54 28.65
CA ARG A 58 12.11 -0.37 29.18
C ARG A 58 13.32 0.39 29.73
N ARG A 59 13.75 1.47 29.06
CA ARG A 59 14.86 2.31 29.54
C ARG A 59 14.49 3.04 30.84
N LYS A 60 13.28 3.60 30.93
CA LYS A 60 12.81 4.25 32.17
C LYS A 60 12.76 3.27 33.35
N ASN A 61 12.33 2.02 33.13
CA ASN A 61 12.27 1.02 34.19
C ASN A 61 13.65 0.49 34.63
N ARG A 62 14.71 0.64 33.82
CA ARG A 62 16.08 0.23 34.19
C ARG A 62 16.83 1.24 35.05
N GLY A 63 16.36 2.50 35.09
CA GLY A 63 16.94 3.57 35.89
C GLY A 63 16.25 3.78 37.23
N LYS A 64 15.30 2.92 37.58
CA LYS A 64 14.75 2.74 38.93
C LYS A 64 15.37 1.47 39.51
#